data_AF-A0A1Y1V3E3-F1
#
_entry.id   AF-A0A1Y1V3E3-F1
#
_cell.length_a   1.000
_cell.length_b   1.000
_cell.length_c   1.000
_cell.angle_alpha   90.00
_cell.angle_beta   90.00
_cell.angle_gamma   90.00
#
_symmetry.space_group_name_H-M   'P 1'
#
loop_
_entity.id
_entity.type
_entity.pdbx_description
1 polymer ?
#
loop_
_entity_poly.entity_id
_entity_poly.type
_entity_poly.pdbx_seq_one_letter_code
_entity_poly.pdbx_strand_id
1 'polypeptide(L)'
;FEDIIINYDEKIDGLCESYEIDKEIINQQSTLKIKKRDYENLKLGISFAIIFFFIILVDYMVFDISTKVKDLVTIAEKSADRYTLLKGIQLFTYESVIQDRSLFLEGEPERILSDNIKKLEKLQEELKTGSYGGPTFDNYPALDNILKDNGCHRMYYDPSCMFMQYQYDSSYGFTEEIATLPMNELISEYLVNVKSFIENLKEDKYIKLPFSNAENIKIMFEQMKNDNFFRLQEKLVNNLIGDIQVIDDYLISSSLLLLDSNKNTLIYVVSIGCGILIIIDIFVFNKVYQTKIKNLDAFISFVFLMPQSLVNKIDRFKK
;
A
#
# COMPACT_ATOMS: atom_id res chain seq x y z
N PHE A 1 -45.01 -74.61 48.07
CA PHE A 1 -43.61 -74.17 47.90
C PHE A 1 -43.28 -73.95 46.44
N GLU A 2 -43.67 -74.84 45.52
CA GLU A 2 -43.57 -74.61 44.06
C GLU A 2 -44.27 -73.33 43.59
N ASP A 3 -45.50 -73.05 44.03
CA ASP A 3 -46.22 -71.82 43.64
C ASP A 3 -45.53 -70.51 44.05
N ILE A 4 -44.72 -70.55 45.12
CA ILE A 4 -43.97 -69.37 45.58
C ILE A 4 -42.76 -69.15 44.68
N ILE A 5 -42.07 -70.24 44.30
CA ILE A 5 -40.90 -70.17 43.40
C ILE A 5 -41.33 -69.69 42.02
N ILE A 6 -42.43 -70.21 41.48
CA ILE A 6 -42.97 -69.79 40.17
C ILE A 6 -43.35 -68.30 40.16
N ASN A 7 -43.96 -67.79 41.24
CA ASN A 7 -44.32 -66.37 41.34
C ASN A 7 -43.09 -65.44 41.46
N TYR A 8 -41.99 -65.95 42.02
CA TYR A 8 -40.72 -65.22 42.07
C TYR A 8 -40.01 -65.24 40.72
N ASP A 9 -40.00 -66.37 40.01
CA ASP A 9 -39.43 -66.46 38.67
C ASP A 9 -40.20 -65.58 37.67
N GLU A 10 -41.53 -65.58 37.67
CA GLU A 10 -42.33 -64.66 36.82
C GLU A 10 -42.07 -63.18 37.14
N LYS A 11 -41.83 -62.83 38.41
CA LYS A 11 -41.49 -61.45 38.80
C LYS A 11 -40.06 -61.08 38.40
N ILE A 12 -39.13 -62.03 38.45
CA ILE A 12 -37.75 -61.84 38.00
C ILE A 12 -37.73 -61.69 36.48
N ASP A 13 -38.47 -62.52 35.74
CA ASP A 13 -38.60 -62.42 34.28
C ASP A 13 -39.29 -61.13 33.86
N GLY A 14 -40.35 -60.70 34.55
CA GLY A 14 -40.99 -59.39 34.31
C GLY A 14 -40.07 -58.20 34.64
N LEU A 15 -39.18 -58.33 35.62
CA LEU A 15 -38.13 -57.35 35.91
C LEU A 15 -37.01 -57.36 34.87
N CYS A 16 -36.64 -58.53 34.35
CA CYS A 16 -35.66 -58.66 33.27
C CYS A 16 -36.18 -58.10 31.94
N GLU A 17 -37.44 -58.39 31.57
CA GLU A 17 -38.07 -57.82 30.36
C GLU A 17 -38.21 -56.30 30.46
N SER A 18 -38.66 -55.77 31.60
CA SER A 18 -38.73 -54.31 31.79
C SER A 18 -37.36 -53.64 31.77
N TYR A 19 -36.32 -54.30 32.30
CA TYR A 19 -34.94 -53.83 32.23
C TYR A 19 -34.35 -53.89 30.81
N GLU A 20 -34.69 -54.91 30.01
CA GLU A 20 -34.28 -55.01 28.61
C GLU A 20 -34.98 -53.97 27.72
N ILE A 21 -36.28 -53.73 27.94
CA ILE A 21 -37.04 -52.66 27.29
C ILE A 21 -36.45 -51.28 27.65
N ASP A 22 -36.14 -51.04 28.92
CA ASP A 22 -35.48 -49.80 29.35
C ASP A 22 -34.07 -49.66 28.73
N LYS A 23 -33.32 -50.76 28.60
CA LYS A 23 -31.98 -50.76 27.99
C LYS A 23 -32.04 -50.48 26.49
N GLU A 24 -33.03 -50.99 25.77
CA GLU A 24 -33.27 -50.65 24.35
C GLU A 24 -33.67 -49.17 24.18
N ILE A 25 -34.56 -48.66 25.04
CA ILE A 25 -34.97 -47.25 25.04
C ILE A 25 -33.77 -46.34 25.37
N ILE A 26 -32.95 -46.70 26.37
CA ILE A 26 -31.73 -45.98 26.75
C ILE A 26 -30.69 -46.02 25.62
N ASN A 27 -30.53 -47.15 24.93
CA ASN A 27 -29.59 -47.31 23.81
C ASN A 27 -30.03 -46.54 22.54
N GLN A 28 -31.33 -46.49 22.25
CA GLN A 28 -31.86 -45.65 21.16
C GLN A 28 -31.75 -44.15 21.50
N GLN A 29 -32.02 -43.77 22.75
CA GLN A 29 -31.85 -42.38 23.18
C GLN A 29 -30.37 -41.95 23.25
N SER A 30 -29.46 -42.85 23.61
CA SER A 30 -28.02 -42.55 23.67
C SER A 30 -27.42 -42.38 22.28
N THR A 31 -27.78 -43.23 21.31
CA THR A 31 -27.34 -43.11 19.90
C THR A 31 -27.88 -41.85 19.22
N LEU A 32 -29.15 -41.46 19.47
CA LEU A 32 -29.71 -40.18 19.01
C LEU A 32 -29.01 -38.97 19.64
N LYS A 33 -28.66 -39.04 20.94
CA LYS A 33 -27.90 -37.99 21.63
C LYS A 33 -26.46 -37.86 21.10
N ILE A 34 -25.80 -38.97 20.77
CA ILE A 34 -24.46 -38.99 20.16
C ILE A 34 -24.49 -38.32 18.77
N LYS A 35 -25.42 -38.73 17.88
CA LYS A 35 -25.58 -38.11 16.56
C LYS A 35 -25.87 -36.60 16.62
N LYS A 36 -26.67 -36.17 17.60
CA LYS A 36 -26.98 -34.74 17.82
C LYS A 36 -25.77 -33.94 18.30
N ARG A 37 -24.94 -34.53 19.16
CA ARG A 37 -23.68 -33.92 19.63
C ARG A 37 -22.65 -33.79 18.51
N ASP A 38 -22.54 -34.80 17.66
CA ASP A 38 -21.63 -34.76 16.50
C ASP A 38 -22.05 -33.70 15.49
N TYR A 39 -23.36 -33.54 15.25
CA TYR A 39 -23.90 -32.49 14.41
C TYR A 39 -23.63 -31.07 14.97
N GLU A 40 -23.76 -30.87 16.29
CA GLU A 40 -23.46 -29.58 16.93
C GLU A 40 -21.96 -29.24 16.87
N ASN A 41 -21.08 -30.23 17.07
CA ASN A 41 -19.64 -30.05 16.92
C ASN A 41 -19.24 -29.74 15.47
N LEU A 42 -19.87 -30.42 14.49
CA LEU A 42 -19.67 -30.14 13.06
C LEU A 42 -20.13 -28.72 12.70
N LYS A 43 -21.31 -28.29 13.18
CA LYS A 43 -21.83 -26.92 12.97
C LYS A 43 -20.86 -25.87 13.52
N LEU A 44 -20.31 -26.10 14.71
CA LEU A 44 -19.33 -25.21 15.34
C LEU A 44 -18.02 -25.17 14.55
N GLY A 45 -17.51 -26.32 14.10
CA GLY A 45 -16.32 -26.40 13.24
C GLY A 45 -16.50 -25.65 11.92
N ILE A 46 -17.64 -25.83 11.24
CA ILE A 46 -17.99 -25.10 10.02
C ILE A 46 -18.08 -23.59 10.29
N SER A 47 -18.66 -23.19 11.41
CA SER A 47 -18.78 -21.77 11.78
C SER A 47 -17.41 -21.11 11.96
N PHE A 48 -16.47 -21.78 12.64
CA PHE A 48 -15.10 -21.31 12.74
C PHE A 48 -14.39 -21.24 11.39
N ALA A 49 -14.60 -22.22 10.51
CA ALA A 49 -14.05 -22.18 9.16
C ALA A 49 -14.58 -21.00 8.35
N ILE A 50 -15.87 -20.67 8.45
CA ILE A 50 -16.48 -19.49 7.80
C ILE A 50 -15.87 -18.19 8.33
N ILE A 51 -15.71 -18.06 9.65
CA ILE A 51 -15.09 -16.89 10.28
C ILE A 51 -13.65 -16.72 9.78
N PHE A 52 -12.87 -17.80 9.78
CA PHE A 52 -11.48 -17.77 9.35
C PHE A 52 -11.34 -17.42 7.86
N PHE A 53 -12.19 -18.00 7.01
CA PHE A 53 -12.23 -17.68 5.59
C PHE A 53 -12.59 -16.20 5.35
N PHE A 54 -13.55 -15.67 6.11
CA PHE A 54 -13.94 -14.26 6.01
C PHE A 54 -12.79 -13.32 6.38
N ILE A 55 -12.05 -13.62 7.47
CA ILE A 55 -10.88 -12.83 7.88
C ILE A 55 -9.84 -12.81 6.76
N ILE A 56 -9.48 -13.98 6.22
CA ILE A 56 -8.52 -14.09 5.11
C ILE A 56 -8.98 -13.28 3.89
N LEU A 57 -10.26 -13.33 3.55
CA LEU A 57 -10.80 -12.63 2.39
C LEU A 57 -10.70 -11.10 2.56
N VAL A 58 -11.06 -10.57 3.73
CA VAL A 58 -10.94 -9.13 4.02
C VAL A 58 -9.49 -8.69 4.02
N ASP A 59 -8.61 -9.44 4.70
CA ASP A 59 -7.19 -9.13 4.77
C ASP A 59 -6.55 -9.13 3.38
N TYR A 60 -6.89 -10.11 2.54
CA TYR A 60 -6.43 -10.17 1.16
C TYR A 60 -6.85 -8.94 0.35
N MET A 61 -8.12 -8.53 0.43
CA MET A 61 -8.61 -7.34 -0.27
C MET A 61 -7.89 -6.06 0.17
N VAL A 62 -7.71 -5.88 1.49
CA VAL A 62 -6.99 -4.73 2.04
C VAL A 62 -5.53 -4.75 1.58
N PHE A 63 -4.89 -5.91 1.60
CA PHE A 63 -3.50 -6.08 1.19
C PHE A 63 -3.31 -5.77 -0.31
N ASP A 64 -4.21 -6.24 -1.19
CA ASP A 64 -4.14 -5.97 -2.63
C ASP A 64 -4.27 -4.47 -2.94
N ILE A 65 -5.25 -3.79 -2.35
CA ILE A 65 -5.46 -2.34 -2.54
C ILE A 65 -4.26 -1.56 -1.98
N SER A 66 -3.80 -1.90 -0.77
CA SER A 66 -2.67 -1.25 -0.12
C SER A 66 -1.39 -1.37 -0.96
N THR A 67 -1.15 -2.55 -1.55
CA THR A 67 0.02 -2.77 -2.41
C THR A 67 -0.05 -1.91 -3.67
N LYS A 68 -1.20 -1.88 -4.37
CA LYS A 68 -1.37 -1.06 -5.58
C LYS A 68 -1.25 0.44 -5.31
N VAL A 69 -1.83 0.92 -4.21
CA VAL A 69 -1.72 2.33 -3.81
C VAL A 69 -0.28 2.67 -3.44
N LYS A 70 0.39 1.79 -2.69
CA LYS A 70 1.81 1.96 -2.36
C LYS A 70 2.67 2.06 -3.61
N ASP A 71 2.44 1.21 -4.61
CA ASP A 71 3.17 1.23 -5.88
C ASP A 71 3.01 2.57 -6.62
N LEU A 72 1.78 3.09 -6.70
CA LEU A 72 1.47 4.41 -7.27
C LEU A 72 2.14 5.56 -6.51
N VAL A 73 2.06 5.53 -5.18
CA VAL A 73 2.67 6.57 -4.34
C VAL A 73 4.19 6.53 -4.45
N THR A 74 4.79 5.34 -4.51
CA THR A 74 6.26 5.20 -4.61
C THR A 74 6.77 5.71 -5.96
N ILE A 75 6.07 5.45 -7.06
CA ILE A 75 6.47 6.02 -8.36
C ILE A 75 6.22 7.55 -8.42
N ALA A 76 5.16 8.05 -7.78
CA ALA A 76 4.90 9.48 -7.67
C ALA A 76 6.00 10.19 -6.84
N GLU A 77 6.44 9.61 -5.73
CA GLU A 77 7.56 10.11 -4.93
C GLU A 77 8.84 10.19 -5.79
N LYS A 78 9.16 9.11 -6.54
CA LYS A 78 10.31 9.11 -7.44
C LYS A 78 10.18 10.09 -8.59
N SER A 79 8.98 10.34 -9.07
CA SER A 79 8.72 11.37 -10.07
C SER A 79 8.95 12.78 -9.50
N ALA A 80 8.48 13.06 -8.29
CA ALA A 80 8.71 14.31 -7.57
C ALA A 80 10.20 14.52 -7.20
N ASP A 81 10.94 13.46 -6.92
CA ASP A 81 12.40 13.53 -6.72
C ASP A 81 13.10 14.10 -7.98
N ARG A 82 12.60 13.78 -9.19
CA ARG A 82 13.13 14.36 -10.45
C ARG A 82 12.96 15.87 -10.46
N TYR A 83 11.80 16.39 -10.03
CA TYR A 83 11.56 17.83 -9.95
C TYR A 83 12.59 18.51 -9.04
N THR A 84 12.80 17.94 -7.85
CA THR A 84 13.75 18.47 -6.87
C THR A 84 15.17 18.47 -7.42
N LEU A 85 15.59 17.39 -8.08
CA LEU A 85 16.91 17.28 -8.70
C LEU A 85 17.08 18.25 -9.87
N LEU A 86 16.09 18.41 -10.75
CA LEU A 86 16.13 19.37 -11.87
C LEU A 86 16.28 20.80 -11.37
N LYS A 87 15.51 21.19 -10.35
CA LYS A 87 15.65 22.50 -9.69
C LYS A 87 16.98 22.65 -8.98
N GLY A 88 17.49 21.59 -8.35
CA GLY A 88 18.82 21.57 -7.76
C GLY A 88 19.90 21.82 -8.81
N ILE A 89 19.88 21.09 -9.94
CA ILE A 89 20.80 21.29 -11.06
C ILE A 89 20.70 22.73 -11.57
N GLN A 90 19.49 23.25 -11.78
CA GLN A 90 19.29 24.64 -12.21
C GLN A 90 19.87 25.65 -11.23
N LEU A 91 19.65 25.47 -9.93
CA LEU A 91 20.20 26.38 -8.92
C LEU A 91 21.73 26.35 -8.92
N PHE A 92 22.32 25.15 -8.94
CA PHE A 92 23.77 25.00 -8.85
C PHE A 92 24.51 25.36 -10.14
N THR A 93 23.85 25.42 -11.31
CA THR A 93 24.46 26.03 -12.50
C THR A 93 24.65 27.54 -12.34
N TYR A 94 23.66 28.24 -11.78
CA TYR A 94 23.82 29.66 -11.44
C TYR A 94 24.88 29.85 -10.35
N GLU A 95 24.84 29.04 -9.28
CA GLU A 95 25.80 29.13 -8.19
C GLU A 95 27.24 28.86 -8.65
N SER A 96 27.45 27.97 -9.63
CA SER A 96 28.80 27.70 -10.18
C SER A 96 29.40 28.92 -10.90
N VAL A 97 28.58 29.86 -11.37
CA VAL A 97 29.04 31.13 -11.95
C VAL A 97 29.21 32.21 -10.88
N ILE A 98 28.24 32.29 -9.95
CA ILE A 98 28.23 33.29 -8.87
C ILE A 98 29.38 33.07 -7.89
N GLN A 99 29.66 31.81 -7.54
CA GLN A 99 30.65 31.37 -6.57
C GLN A 99 30.59 32.17 -5.26
N ASP A 100 29.44 32.17 -4.58
CA ASP A 100 29.27 32.89 -3.32
C ASP A 100 30.14 32.27 -2.23
N ARG A 101 31.29 32.91 -1.98
CA ARG A 101 32.29 32.47 -0.99
C ARG A 101 31.85 32.66 0.45
N SER A 102 30.68 33.29 0.69
CA SER A 102 30.08 33.37 2.02
C SER A 102 29.33 32.08 2.39
N LEU A 103 28.88 31.31 1.39
CA LEU A 103 28.09 30.10 1.56
C LEU A 103 28.87 28.82 1.21
N PHE A 104 29.70 28.87 0.17
CA PHE A 104 30.34 27.69 -0.39
C PHE A 104 31.87 27.81 -0.49
N LEU A 105 32.54 26.68 -0.31
CA LEU A 105 33.95 26.56 -0.62
C LEU A 105 34.18 26.53 -2.15
N GLU A 106 35.43 26.77 -2.54
CA GLU A 106 35.82 26.67 -3.95
C GLU A 106 35.52 25.27 -4.52
N GLY A 107 34.87 25.22 -5.69
CA GLY A 107 34.55 23.96 -6.36
C GLY A 107 33.39 23.17 -5.74
N GLU A 108 32.82 23.65 -4.62
CA GLU A 108 31.72 22.97 -3.95
C GLU A 108 30.40 23.02 -4.74
N PRO A 109 29.99 24.16 -5.33
CA PRO A 109 28.82 24.21 -6.21
C PRO A 109 28.91 23.24 -7.38
N GLU A 110 30.07 23.16 -8.02
CA GLU A 110 30.34 22.27 -9.16
C GLU A 110 30.30 20.79 -8.74
N ARG A 111 30.78 20.48 -7.53
CA ARG A 111 30.68 19.14 -6.93
C ARG A 111 29.22 18.75 -6.67
N ILE A 112 28.42 19.65 -6.08
CA ILE A 112 27.00 19.39 -5.79
C ILE A 112 26.21 19.27 -7.09
N LEU A 113 26.48 20.13 -8.08
CA LEU A 113 25.92 20.05 -9.43
C LEU A 113 26.18 18.67 -10.05
N SER A 114 27.43 18.22 -10.02
CA SER A 114 27.84 16.90 -10.55
C SER A 114 27.17 15.74 -9.82
N ASP A 115 26.97 15.84 -8.50
CA ASP A 115 26.26 14.85 -7.70
C ASP A 115 24.77 14.80 -8.05
N ASN A 116 24.11 15.96 -8.21
CA ASN A 116 22.70 16.03 -8.61
C ASN A 116 22.47 15.47 -10.02
N ILE A 117 23.40 15.69 -10.96
CA ILE A 117 23.36 15.08 -12.29
C ILE A 117 23.38 13.56 -12.18
N LYS A 118 24.35 13.00 -11.44
CA LYS A 118 24.46 11.55 -11.24
C LYS A 118 23.23 10.95 -10.57
N LYS A 119 22.67 11.65 -9.58
CA LYS A 119 21.44 11.25 -8.90
C LYS A 119 20.25 11.24 -9.86
N LEU A 120 20.13 12.24 -10.73
CA LEU A 120 19.06 12.30 -11.72
C LEU A 120 19.20 11.17 -12.76
N GLU A 121 20.41 10.89 -13.24
CA GLU A 121 20.67 9.76 -14.16
C GLU A 121 20.33 8.43 -13.50
N LYS A 122 20.77 8.23 -12.25
CA LYS A 122 20.45 7.03 -11.48
C LYS A 122 18.94 6.88 -11.30
N LEU A 123 18.25 7.97 -10.98
CA LEU A 123 16.79 7.98 -10.81
C LEU A 123 16.05 7.66 -12.11
N GLN A 124 16.52 8.15 -13.26
CA GLN A 124 15.97 7.78 -14.57
C GLN A 124 16.10 6.27 -14.83
N GLU A 125 17.29 5.72 -14.59
CA GLU A 125 17.53 4.28 -14.78
C GLU A 125 16.73 3.44 -13.78
N GLU A 126 16.61 3.88 -12.53
CA GLU A 126 15.77 3.25 -11.51
C GLU A 126 14.30 3.22 -11.92
N LEU A 127 13.75 4.33 -12.42
CA LEU A 127 12.37 4.42 -12.90
C LEU A 127 12.10 3.56 -14.14
N LYS A 128 13.12 3.37 -14.98
CA LYS A 128 13.05 2.50 -16.16
C LYS A 128 13.15 1.01 -15.80
N THR A 129 14.02 0.65 -14.88
CA THR A 129 14.32 -0.75 -14.53
C THR A 129 13.52 -1.30 -13.36
N GLY A 130 12.94 -0.43 -12.54
CA GLY A 130 12.29 -0.80 -11.27
C GLY A 130 13.29 -1.17 -10.16
N SER A 131 14.58 -0.88 -10.36
CA SER A 131 15.64 -1.27 -9.40
C SER A 131 15.56 -0.58 -8.03
N TYR A 132 14.71 0.45 -7.89
CA TYR A 132 14.38 1.07 -6.61
C TYR A 132 13.39 0.24 -5.76
N GLY A 133 12.91 -0.90 -6.25
CA GLY A 133 11.98 -1.79 -5.54
C GLY A 133 10.51 -1.43 -5.72
N GLY A 134 10.17 -0.70 -6.77
CA GLY A 134 8.79 -0.33 -7.14
C GLY A 134 8.47 -0.61 -8.61
N PRO A 135 7.29 -0.19 -9.09
CA PRO A 135 6.86 -0.40 -10.47
C PRO A 135 7.69 0.42 -11.46
N THR A 136 7.67 0.04 -12.73
CA THR A 136 8.26 0.87 -13.80
C THR A 136 7.20 1.77 -14.43
N PHE A 137 7.61 2.77 -15.22
CA PHE A 137 6.63 3.54 -15.99
C PHE A 137 5.85 2.71 -17.02
N ASP A 138 6.42 1.59 -17.50
CA ASP A 138 5.71 0.68 -18.41
C ASP A 138 4.50 0.00 -17.74
N ASN A 139 4.41 0.01 -16.41
CA ASN A 139 3.22 -0.43 -15.67
C ASN A 139 2.04 0.56 -15.81
N TYR A 140 2.26 1.74 -16.36
CA TYR A 140 1.28 2.83 -16.46
C TYR A 140 1.17 3.36 -17.91
N PRO A 141 0.56 2.61 -18.84
CA PRO A 141 0.46 2.99 -20.26
C PRO A 141 -0.22 4.34 -20.53
N ALA A 142 -1.04 4.81 -19.59
CA ALA A 142 -1.66 6.14 -19.68
C ALA A 142 -0.65 7.30 -19.63
N LEU A 143 0.60 7.03 -19.19
CA LEU A 143 1.70 7.98 -19.19
C LEU A 143 2.55 7.91 -20.47
N ASP A 144 2.30 6.95 -21.38
CA ASP A 144 3.10 6.79 -22.61
C ASP A 144 3.05 8.04 -23.49
N ASN A 145 1.93 8.77 -23.46
CA ASN A 145 1.79 10.03 -24.19
C ASN A 145 2.76 11.13 -23.74
N ILE A 146 3.29 11.07 -22.51
CA ILE A 146 4.26 12.03 -21.95
C ILE A 146 5.68 11.45 -22.04
N LEU A 147 5.81 10.14 -21.87
CA LEU A 147 7.08 9.46 -21.72
C LEU A 147 7.69 8.97 -23.04
N LYS A 148 6.87 8.75 -24.07
CA LYS A 148 7.25 8.13 -25.35
C LYS A 148 6.82 8.95 -26.56
N ASP A 149 5.69 9.64 -26.47
CA ASP A 149 5.19 10.45 -27.57
C ASP A 149 5.72 11.88 -27.50
N ASN A 150 5.86 12.51 -28.68
CA ASN A 150 6.23 13.90 -28.76
C ASN A 150 5.04 14.80 -28.40
N GLY A 151 5.27 15.83 -27.61
CA GLY A 151 4.20 16.76 -27.24
C GLY A 151 4.62 17.82 -26.23
N CYS A 152 3.69 18.72 -25.94
CA CYS A 152 3.76 19.59 -24.78
C CYS A 152 2.67 19.16 -23.80
N HIS A 153 3.05 18.91 -22.55
CA HIS A 153 2.14 18.47 -21.52
C HIS A 153 2.09 19.48 -20.39
N ARG A 154 0.90 20.02 -20.13
CA ARG A 154 0.65 20.97 -19.04
C ARG A 154 -0.66 20.63 -18.37
N MET A 155 -0.78 21.11 -17.13
CA MET A 155 -2.05 21.12 -16.43
C MET A 155 -3.12 21.82 -17.27
N TYR A 156 -4.37 21.34 -17.17
CA TYR A 156 -5.48 21.85 -17.99
C TYR A 156 -5.70 23.37 -17.86
N TYR A 157 -5.27 23.97 -16.75
CA TYR A 157 -5.39 25.40 -16.46
C TYR A 157 -4.17 26.23 -16.91
N ASP A 158 -3.09 25.59 -17.36
CA ASP A 158 -1.88 26.28 -17.84
C ASP A 158 -1.87 26.33 -19.38
N PRO A 159 -2.08 27.52 -19.98
CA PRO A 159 -2.11 27.66 -21.42
C PRO A 159 -0.71 27.67 -22.07
N SER A 160 0.36 27.42 -21.30
CA SER A 160 1.74 27.50 -21.78
C SER A 160 2.01 26.68 -23.05
N CYS A 161 1.35 25.52 -23.23
CA CYS A 161 1.47 24.76 -24.48
C CYS A 161 0.94 25.51 -25.71
N MET A 162 -0.18 26.23 -25.59
CA MET A 162 -0.75 27.01 -26.70
C MET A 162 0.16 28.16 -27.12
N PHE A 163 0.91 28.71 -26.15
CA PHE A 163 1.83 29.80 -26.37
C PHE A 163 3.27 29.34 -26.61
N MET A 164 3.55 28.03 -26.52
CA MET A 164 4.90 27.48 -26.64
C MET A 164 5.52 27.78 -28.01
N GLN A 165 4.70 27.78 -29.06
CA GLN A 165 5.11 28.16 -30.42
C GLN A 165 5.70 29.57 -30.53
N TYR A 166 5.33 30.49 -29.64
CA TYR A 166 5.88 31.85 -29.61
C TYR A 166 7.15 31.95 -28.75
N GLN A 167 7.55 30.86 -28.10
CA GLN A 167 8.73 30.79 -27.23
C GLN A 167 9.89 30.05 -27.89
N TYR A 168 9.68 29.40 -29.04
CA TYR A 168 10.75 28.78 -29.80
C TYR A 168 11.71 29.84 -30.32
N ASP A 169 12.99 29.62 -30.08
CA ASP A 169 14.06 30.49 -30.53
C ASP A 169 15.31 29.64 -30.76
N SER A 170 15.58 29.39 -32.04
CA SER A 170 16.71 28.61 -32.51
C SER A 170 18.06 29.29 -32.22
N SER A 171 18.09 30.59 -31.89
CA SER A 171 19.34 31.32 -31.63
C SER A 171 20.10 30.79 -30.40
N TYR A 172 19.38 30.20 -29.45
CA TYR A 172 19.95 29.54 -28.27
C TYR A 172 19.59 28.05 -28.19
N GLY A 173 19.08 27.46 -29.28
CA GLY A 173 18.84 26.02 -29.38
C GLY A 173 17.51 25.52 -28.83
N PHE A 174 16.55 26.38 -28.47
CA PHE A 174 15.22 25.93 -28.05
C PHE A 174 14.26 25.88 -29.25
N THR A 175 14.30 24.78 -30.00
CA THR A 175 13.46 24.54 -31.18
C THR A 175 12.17 23.80 -30.82
N GLU A 176 11.21 23.77 -31.75
CA GLU A 176 10.00 22.96 -31.61
C GLU A 176 10.31 21.48 -31.41
N GLU A 177 11.27 20.95 -32.17
CA GLU A 177 11.71 19.56 -32.06
C GLU A 177 12.21 19.22 -30.66
N ILE A 178 13.01 20.10 -30.06
CA ILE A 178 13.54 19.91 -28.70
C ILE A 178 12.43 20.08 -27.66
N ALA A 179 11.58 21.10 -27.84
CA ALA A 179 10.51 21.40 -26.89
C ALA A 179 9.38 20.36 -26.87
N THR A 180 9.30 19.51 -27.90
CA THR A 180 8.29 18.45 -28.00
C THR A 180 8.88 17.06 -27.80
N LEU A 181 10.15 16.94 -27.40
CA LEU A 181 10.73 15.64 -27.07
C LEU A 181 9.95 14.96 -25.94
N PRO A 182 9.85 13.62 -25.95
CA PRO A 182 9.32 12.90 -24.81
C PRO A 182 10.20 13.14 -23.59
N MET A 183 9.63 12.98 -22.40
CA MET A 183 10.26 13.41 -21.16
C MET A 183 11.67 12.81 -20.94
N ASN A 184 11.89 11.54 -21.30
CA ASN A 184 13.17 10.88 -21.07
C ASN A 184 14.28 11.44 -21.95
N GLU A 185 13.97 11.69 -23.21
CA GLU A 185 14.84 12.33 -24.20
C GLU A 185 15.08 13.79 -23.82
N LEU A 186 14.06 14.50 -23.34
CA LEU A 186 14.16 15.88 -22.88
C LEU A 186 15.09 16.01 -21.65
N ILE A 187 15.02 15.08 -20.70
CA ILE A 187 15.97 15.02 -19.57
C ILE A 187 17.38 14.72 -20.07
N SER A 188 17.51 13.79 -21.02
CA SER A 188 18.81 13.45 -21.60
C SER A 188 19.45 14.65 -22.30
N GLU A 189 18.68 15.38 -23.10
CA GLU A 189 19.10 16.61 -23.78
C GLU A 189 19.50 17.68 -22.75
N TYR A 190 18.70 17.89 -21.71
CA TYR A 190 19.04 18.82 -20.64
C TYR A 190 20.37 18.46 -19.95
N LEU A 191 20.56 17.19 -19.60
CA LEU A 191 21.79 16.73 -18.95
C LEU A 191 23.03 16.84 -19.85
N VAL A 192 22.89 16.61 -21.16
CA VAL A 192 23.98 16.84 -22.12
C VAL A 192 24.40 18.31 -22.14
N ASN A 193 23.43 19.22 -22.18
CA ASN A 193 23.71 20.66 -22.15
C ASN A 193 24.35 21.10 -20.83
N VAL A 194 23.89 20.58 -19.69
CA VAL A 194 24.50 20.89 -18.37
C VAL A 194 25.92 20.33 -18.26
N LYS A 195 26.18 19.12 -18.76
CA LYS A 195 27.56 18.57 -18.78
C LYS A 195 28.48 19.39 -19.67
N SER A 196 27.99 19.83 -20.84
CA SER A 196 28.73 20.76 -21.70
C SER A 196 29.03 22.08 -20.99
N PHE A 197 28.07 22.62 -20.24
CA PHE A 197 28.28 23.80 -19.39
C PHE A 197 29.40 23.60 -18.36
N ILE A 198 29.45 22.44 -17.69
CA ILE A 198 30.53 22.12 -16.72
C ILE A 198 31.91 22.11 -17.40
N GLU A 199 32.02 21.57 -18.62
CA GLU A 199 33.29 21.62 -19.35
C GLU A 199 33.65 23.05 -19.76
N ASN A 200 32.69 23.84 -20.26
CA ASN A 200 32.89 25.27 -20.56
C ASN A 200 33.31 26.09 -19.32
N LEU A 201 32.85 25.72 -18.12
CA LEU A 201 33.27 26.35 -16.87
C LEU A 201 34.74 26.07 -16.52
N LYS A 202 35.27 24.90 -16.90
CA LYS A 202 36.68 24.54 -16.70
C LYS A 202 37.59 25.22 -17.72
N GLU A 203 37.06 25.54 -18.90
CA GLU A 203 37.72 26.29 -19.95
C GLU A 203 37.66 27.83 -19.74
N ASP A 204 37.20 28.27 -18.57
CA ASP A 204 37.06 29.69 -18.18
C ASP A 204 36.26 30.55 -19.18
N LYS A 205 35.28 29.94 -19.86
CA LYS A 205 34.36 30.65 -20.77
C LYS A 205 33.46 31.66 -20.04
N TYR A 206 33.22 31.45 -18.76
CA TYR A 206 32.38 32.30 -17.92
C TYR A 206 33.23 33.16 -17.00
N ILE A 207 32.91 34.46 -16.93
CA ILE A 207 33.57 35.38 -16.01
C ILE A 207 33.10 35.05 -14.59
N LYS A 208 34.07 34.71 -13.71
CA LYS A 208 33.86 34.46 -12.29
C LYS A 208 34.36 35.68 -11.51
N LEU A 209 33.44 36.48 -10.97
CA LEU A 209 33.76 37.66 -10.18
C LEU A 209 33.33 37.46 -8.73
N PRO A 210 34.05 38.02 -7.74
CA PRO A 210 33.62 37.93 -6.35
C PRO A 210 32.26 38.62 -6.18
N PHE A 211 31.33 37.91 -5.55
CA PHE A 211 29.98 38.39 -5.21
C PHE A 211 30.02 39.38 -4.03
N SER A 212 30.71 40.51 -4.19
CA SER A 212 30.98 41.46 -3.11
C SER A 212 30.58 42.91 -3.42
N ASN A 213 30.47 43.28 -4.69
CA ASN A 213 30.12 44.63 -5.10
C ASN A 213 29.01 44.63 -6.17
N ALA A 214 28.25 45.72 -6.25
CA ALA A 214 27.09 45.82 -7.14
C ALA A 214 27.46 45.70 -8.63
N GLU A 215 28.66 46.15 -9.03
CA GLU A 215 29.10 46.11 -10.43
C GLU A 215 29.40 44.66 -10.87
N ASN A 216 30.12 43.90 -10.06
CA ASN A 216 30.38 42.48 -10.28
C ASN A 216 29.07 41.68 -10.36
N ILE A 217 28.14 41.96 -9.45
CA ILE A 217 26.82 41.32 -9.44
C ILE A 217 26.07 41.64 -10.74
N LYS A 218 26.11 42.89 -11.20
CA LYS A 218 25.50 43.31 -12.46
C LYS A 218 26.12 42.59 -13.66
N ILE A 219 27.45 42.50 -13.74
CA ILE A 219 28.16 41.80 -14.82
C ILE A 219 27.76 40.32 -14.84
N MET A 220 27.75 39.65 -13.69
CA MET A 220 27.33 38.25 -13.59
C MET A 220 25.87 38.07 -14.01
N PHE A 221 24.97 38.95 -13.55
CA PHE A 221 23.57 38.90 -13.92
C PHE A 221 23.34 39.12 -15.42
N GLU A 222 24.02 40.09 -16.03
CA GLU A 222 23.95 40.33 -17.47
C GLU A 222 24.53 39.17 -18.27
N GLN A 223 25.63 38.55 -17.82
CA GLN A 223 26.17 37.32 -18.41
C GLN A 223 25.13 36.20 -18.37
N MET A 224 24.56 35.90 -17.20
CA MET A 224 23.56 34.82 -17.06
C MET A 224 22.27 35.09 -17.83
N LYS A 225 21.84 36.36 -17.91
CA LYS A 225 20.62 36.74 -18.64
C LYS A 225 20.77 36.62 -20.15
N ASN A 226 21.95 36.97 -20.68
CA ASN A 226 22.17 37.04 -22.13
C ASN A 226 22.79 35.76 -22.69
N ASP A 227 23.35 34.90 -21.85
CA ASP A 227 23.98 33.67 -22.29
C ASP A 227 22.96 32.62 -22.76
N ASN A 228 23.30 31.95 -23.86
CA ASN A 228 22.42 31.00 -24.53
C ASN A 228 22.14 29.76 -23.69
N PHE A 229 23.11 29.28 -22.90
CA PHE A 229 22.92 28.09 -22.08
C PHE A 229 21.87 28.35 -20.99
N PHE A 230 21.94 29.49 -20.29
CA PHE A 230 20.97 29.80 -19.23
C PHE A 230 19.54 30.01 -19.77
N ARG A 231 19.41 30.65 -20.94
CA ARG A 231 18.11 30.79 -21.64
C ARG A 231 17.54 29.43 -22.05
N LEU A 232 18.38 28.55 -22.60
CA LEU A 232 17.98 27.18 -22.96
C LEU A 232 17.57 26.38 -21.72
N GLN A 233 18.39 26.41 -20.67
CA GLN A 233 18.14 25.73 -19.41
C GLN A 233 16.80 26.15 -18.80
N GLU A 234 16.48 27.45 -18.76
CA GLU A 234 15.21 27.93 -18.22
C GLU A 234 14.01 27.31 -18.96
N LYS A 235 14.07 27.26 -20.30
CA LYS A 235 13.02 26.70 -21.14
C LYS A 235 12.89 25.19 -20.99
N LEU A 236 14.01 24.46 -21.03
CA LEU A 236 14.02 23.00 -20.84
C LEU A 236 13.51 22.60 -19.45
N VAL A 237 13.99 23.27 -18.39
CA VAL A 237 13.56 22.98 -17.02
C VAL A 237 12.09 23.31 -16.82
N ASN A 238 11.59 24.43 -17.36
CA ASN A 238 10.16 24.74 -17.30
C ASN A 238 9.32 23.67 -18.03
N ASN A 239 9.83 23.14 -19.14
CA ASN A 239 9.13 22.10 -19.88
C ASN A 239 9.06 20.78 -19.11
N LEU A 240 10.21 20.32 -18.61
CA LEU A 240 10.32 19.13 -17.78
C LEU A 240 9.46 19.20 -16.52
N ILE A 241 9.39 20.36 -15.88
CA ILE A 241 8.55 20.56 -14.70
C ILE A 241 7.07 20.41 -15.05
N GLY A 242 6.64 20.97 -16.18
CA GLY A 242 5.25 20.81 -16.63
C GLY A 242 4.89 19.35 -16.85
N ASP A 243 5.78 18.58 -17.49
CA ASP A 243 5.57 17.15 -17.72
C ASP A 243 5.52 16.36 -16.40
N ILE A 244 6.43 16.65 -15.46
CA ILE A 244 6.43 16.02 -14.12
C ILE A 244 5.13 16.31 -13.39
N GLN A 245 4.65 17.55 -13.42
CA GLN A 245 3.40 17.92 -12.75
C GLN A 245 2.23 17.10 -13.29
N VAL A 246 2.12 16.93 -14.61
CA VAL A 246 1.05 16.13 -15.23
C VAL A 246 1.17 14.65 -14.83
N ILE A 247 2.39 14.09 -14.81
CA ILE A 247 2.63 12.71 -14.35
C ILE A 247 2.20 12.55 -12.88
N ASP A 248 2.63 13.46 -12.01
CA ASP A 248 2.36 13.39 -10.57
C ASP A 248 0.86 13.52 -10.29
N ASP A 249 0.16 14.43 -10.96
CA ASP A 249 -1.30 14.56 -10.84
C ASP A 249 -2.04 13.32 -11.32
N TYR A 250 -1.61 12.72 -12.45
CA TYR A 250 -2.18 11.47 -12.93
C TYR A 250 -2.00 10.34 -11.89
N LEU A 251 -0.79 10.19 -11.34
CA LEU A 251 -0.48 9.13 -10.37
C LEU A 251 -1.24 9.31 -9.06
N ILE A 252 -1.30 10.54 -8.55
CA ILE A 252 -2.05 10.89 -7.33
C ILE A 252 -3.55 10.68 -7.57
N SER A 253 -4.09 11.20 -8.67
CA SER A 253 -5.51 11.02 -9.02
C SER A 253 -5.88 9.55 -9.19
N SER A 254 -5.02 8.77 -9.84
CA SER A 254 -5.20 7.32 -9.98
C SER A 254 -5.22 6.61 -8.63
N SER A 255 -4.35 7.02 -7.69
CA SER A 255 -4.33 6.45 -6.34
C SER A 255 -5.62 6.76 -5.57
N LEU A 256 -6.14 7.98 -5.69
CA LEU A 256 -7.40 8.39 -5.07
C LEU A 256 -8.59 7.65 -5.68
N LEU A 257 -8.64 7.51 -7.01
CA LEU A 257 -9.68 6.75 -7.70
C LEU A 257 -9.69 5.27 -7.31
N LEU A 258 -8.52 4.65 -7.13
CA LEU A 258 -8.42 3.28 -6.63
C LEU A 258 -8.94 3.15 -5.19
N LEU A 259 -8.65 4.12 -4.32
CA LEU A 259 -9.18 4.14 -2.97
C LEU A 259 -10.71 4.32 -2.97
N ASP A 260 -11.22 5.30 -3.73
CA ASP A 260 -12.65 5.63 -3.76
C ASP A 260 -13.50 4.52 -4.39
N SER A 261 -13.02 3.93 -5.49
CA SER A 261 -13.72 2.82 -6.16
C SER A 261 -13.82 1.57 -5.28
N ASN A 262 -12.81 1.30 -4.47
CA ASN A 262 -12.79 0.13 -3.59
C ASN A 262 -13.37 0.38 -2.20
N LYS A 263 -13.49 1.64 -1.76
CA LYS A 263 -14.06 2.01 -0.46
C LYS A 263 -15.46 1.44 -0.27
N ASN A 264 -16.35 1.61 -1.25
CA ASN A 264 -17.72 1.09 -1.16
C ASN A 264 -17.74 -0.43 -1.11
N THR A 265 -16.93 -1.09 -1.95
CA THR A 265 -16.80 -2.55 -1.95
C THR A 265 -16.35 -3.07 -0.59
N LEU A 266 -15.34 -2.43 0.02
CA LEU A 266 -14.84 -2.80 1.34
C LEU A 266 -15.91 -2.59 2.43
N ILE A 267 -16.64 -1.48 2.39
CA ILE A 267 -17.77 -1.22 3.31
C ILE A 267 -18.83 -2.32 3.17
N TYR A 268 -19.21 -2.71 1.94
CA TYR A 268 -20.19 -3.76 1.72
C TYR A 268 -19.72 -5.13 2.24
N VAL A 269 -18.48 -5.52 1.93
CA VAL A 269 -17.90 -6.80 2.39
C VAL A 269 -17.83 -6.86 3.91
N VAL A 270 -17.36 -5.79 4.57
CA VAL A 270 -17.30 -5.71 6.03
C VAL A 270 -18.71 -5.76 6.64
N SER A 271 -19.68 -5.03 6.06
CA SER A 271 -21.06 -5.00 6.57
C SER A 271 -21.73 -6.37 6.47
N ILE A 272 -21.58 -7.06 5.33
CA ILE A 272 -22.09 -8.43 5.14
C ILE A 272 -21.42 -9.39 6.12
N GLY A 273 -20.10 -9.28 6.28
CA GLY A 273 -19.33 -10.06 7.23
C GLY A 273 -19.79 -9.91 8.66
N CYS A 274 -19.95 -8.67 9.14
CA CYS A 274 -20.51 -8.39 10.45
C CYS A 274 -21.90 -9.01 10.62
N GLY A 275 -22.76 -8.93 9.60
CA GLY A 275 -24.07 -9.60 9.61
C GLY A 275 -23.97 -11.12 9.80
N ILE A 276 -23.07 -11.78 9.06
CA ILE A 276 -22.81 -13.23 9.18
C ILE A 276 -22.30 -13.57 10.58
N LEU A 277 -21.37 -12.78 11.13
CA LEU A 277 -20.82 -13.00 12.47
C LEU A 277 -21.90 -12.90 13.55
N ILE A 278 -22.80 -11.91 13.46
CA ILE A 278 -23.94 -11.76 14.38
C ILE A 278 -24.87 -12.98 14.29
N ILE A 279 -25.14 -13.48 13.07
CA ILE A 279 -25.95 -14.69 12.87
C ILE A 279 -25.27 -15.91 13.51
N ILE A 280 -23.97 -16.10 13.29
CA ILE A 280 -23.22 -17.20 13.91
C ILE A 280 -23.27 -17.10 15.44
N ASP A 281 -23.10 -15.89 16.00
CA ASP A 281 -23.14 -15.68 17.44
C ASP A 281 -24.50 -16.04 18.05
N ILE A 282 -25.59 -15.52 17.47
CA ILE A 282 -26.95 -15.77 17.96
C ILE A 282 -27.37 -17.24 17.80
N PHE A 283 -27.01 -17.91 16.70
CA PHE A 283 -27.52 -19.25 16.39
C PHE A 283 -26.59 -20.40 16.77
N VAL A 284 -25.28 -20.15 16.91
CA VAL A 284 -24.27 -21.17 17.23
C VAL A 284 -23.76 -20.94 18.62
N PHE A 285 -23.12 -19.79 18.88
CA PHE A 285 -22.48 -19.55 20.16
C PHE A 285 -23.49 -19.45 21.31
N ASN A 286 -24.59 -18.71 21.18
CA ASN A 286 -25.63 -18.63 22.20
C ASN A 286 -26.17 -20.03 22.58
N LYS A 287 -26.41 -20.90 21.59
CA LYS A 287 -26.88 -22.27 21.86
C LYS A 287 -25.84 -23.11 22.62
N VAL A 288 -24.56 -22.94 22.26
CA VAL A 288 -23.46 -23.59 22.98
C VAL A 288 -23.34 -23.05 24.40
N TYR A 289 -23.39 -21.73 24.59
CA TYR A 289 -23.35 -21.10 25.91
C TYR A 289 -24.49 -21.57 26.80
N GLN A 290 -25.73 -21.57 26.31
CA GLN A 290 -26.88 -22.07 27.08
C GLN A 290 -26.70 -23.54 27.48
N THR A 291 -26.17 -24.38 26.58
CA THR A 291 -25.89 -25.79 26.90
C THR A 291 -24.80 -25.92 27.97
N LYS A 292 -23.75 -25.09 27.90
CA LYS A 292 -22.66 -25.11 28.88
C LYS A 292 -23.10 -24.59 30.25
N ILE A 293 -23.95 -23.57 30.31
CA ILE A 293 -24.56 -23.07 31.55
C ILE A 293 -25.38 -24.18 32.22
N LYS A 294 -26.25 -24.86 31.47
CA LYS A 294 -27.04 -25.99 32.01
C LYS A 294 -26.16 -27.12 32.55
N ASN A 295 -25.06 -27.44 31.86
CA ASN A 295 -24.11 -28.45 32.32
C ASN A 295 -23.38 -28.02 33.59
N LEU A 296 -23.05 -26.73 33.71
CA LEU A 296 -22.45 -26.16 34.91
C LEU A 296 -23.43 -26.19 36.09
N ASP A 297 -24.69 -25.79 35.89
CA ASP A 297 -25.73 -25.83 36.92
C ASP A 297 -26.00 -27.26 37.40
N ALA A 298 -26.02 -28.23 36.48
CA ALA A 298 -26.16 -29.65 36.80
C ALA A 298 -24.95 -30.16 37.59
N PHE A 299 -23.73 -29.76 37.23
CA PHE A 299 -22.52 -30.11 37.95
C PHE A 299 -22.50 -29.51 39.36
N ILE A 300 -22.84 -28.23 39.50
CA ILE A 300 -22.97 -27.55 40.79
C ILE A 300 -24.00 -28.29 41.66
N SER A 301 -25.18 -28.56 41.11
CA SER A 301 -26.23 -29.30 41.82
C SER A 301 -25.78 -30.70 42.24
N PHE A 302 -25.07 -31.42 41.36
CA PHE A 302 -24.50 -32.72 41.67
C PHE A 302 -23.49 -32.65 42.82
N VAL A 303 -22.57 -31.67 42.80
CA VAL A 303 -21.58 -31.47 43.86
C VAL A 303 -22.26 -31.15 45.20
N PHE A 304 -23.31 -30.33 45.20
CA PHE A 304 -24.04 -29.98 46.42
C PHE A 304 -24.93 -31.12 46.96
N LEU A 305 -25.46 -31.98 46.09
CA LEU A 305 -26.29 -33.12 46.48
C LEU A 305 -25.47 -34.35 46.88
N MET A 306 -24.18 -34.40 46.55
CA MET A 306 -23.31 -35.51 46.89
C MET A 306 -23.00 -35.51 48.39
N PRO A 307 -23.35 -36.57 49.15
CA PRO A 307 -23.05 -36.64 50.58
C PRO A 307 -21.55 -36.52 50.82
N GLN A 308 -21.13 -35.64 51.73
CA GLN A 308 -19.71 -35.45 52.07
C GLN A 308 -19.01 -36.77 52.49
N SER A 309 -19.77 -37.73 53.01
CA SER A 309 -19.30 -39.07 53.36
C SER A 309 -18.83 -39.91 52.16
N LEU A 310 -19.37 -39.67 50.96
CA LEU A 310 -18.92 -40.28 49.70
C LEU A 310 -17.74 -39.52 49.09
N VAL A 311 -17.75 -38.18 49.16
CA VAL A 311 -16.63 -37.34 48.70
C VAL A 311 -15.36 -37.68 49.47
N ASN A 312 -15.46 -37.84 50.79
CA ASN A 312 -14.34 -38.17 51.68
C ASN A 312 -13.85 -39.63 51.57
N LYS A 313 -14.53 -40.49 50.81
CA LYS A 313 -14.10 -41.88 50.56
C LYS A 313 -13.29 -42.06 49.27
N ILE A 314 -13.38 -41.11 48.34
CA ILE A 314 -12.67 -41.19 47.06
C ILE A 314 -11.44 -40.27 47.14
N ASP A 315 -10.24 -40.86 47.21
CA ASP A 315 -8.99 -40.11 47.43
C ASP A 315 -8.67 -39.06 46.36
N ARG A 316 -9.25 -39.16 45.16
CA ARG A 316 -9.09 -38.16 44.08
C ARG A 316 -9.78 -36.81 44.36
N PHE A 317 -10.73 -36.75 45.30
CA PHE A 317 -11.48 -35.53 45.63
C PHE A 317 -11.10 -34.91 46.99
N LYS A 318 -10.06 -35.44 47.65
CA LYS A 318 -9.57 -34.97 48.97
C LYS A 318 -8.61 -33.78 48.92
N LYS A 319 -8.37 -33.17 47.76
CA LYS A 319 -7.49 -32.00 47.62
C LYS A 319 -8.28 -30.73 47.37
#